data_AF-A0A6M0A097-F1
#
_entry.id   AF-A0A6M0A097-F1
#
_cell.length_a   1.000
_cell.length_b   1.000
_cell.length_c   1.000
_cell.angle_alpha   90.00
_cell.angle_beta   90.00
_cell.angle_gamma   90.00
#
_symmetry.space_group_name_H-M   'P 1'
#
loop_
_entity.id
_entity.type
_entity.pdbx_description
1 polymer ?
#
loop_
_entity_poly.entity_id
_entity_poly.type
_entity_poly.pdbx_seq_one_letter_code
_entity_poly.pdbx_strand_id
1 'polypeptide(L)'
;MAKKTEEFKTIKCLYINCTERIAILKIDFMGQWLERVVEAGKEYLFETHEDAYLEIYTSEISTMILSDRVACSQLVLSKYTSEIAQC
;
A
#
# COMPACT_ATOMS: atom_id res chain seq x y z
N MET A 1 19.62 -5.23 30.77
CA MET A 1 18.95 -4.26 29.88
C MET A 1 17.87 -5.03 29.12
N ALA A 2 16.61 -4.89 29.51
CA ALA A 2 15.51 -5.55 28.82
C ALA A 2 15.35 -4.91 27.43
N LYS A 3 15.53 -5.69 26.37
CA LYS A 3 15.10 -5.26 25.03
C LYS A 3 13.58 -5.10 25.11
N LYS A 4 13.10 -3.86 25.04
CA LYS A 4 11.68 -3.58 24.91
C LYS A 4 11.27 -4.14 23.55
N THR A 5 10.55 -5.25 23.55
CA THR A 5 9.90 -5.74 22.34
C THR A 5 8.84 -4.70 22.00
N GLU A 6 9.10 -3.88 20.98
CA GLU A 6 8.08 -3.00 20.44
C GLU A 6 6.99 -3.88 19.83
N GLU A 7 5.82 -3.90 20.48
CA GLU A 7 4.64 -4.57 19.96
C GLU A 7 4.06 -3.72 18.85
N PHE A 8 4.33 -4.17 17.64
CA PHE A 8 3.91 -3.58 16.38
C PHE A 8 2.53 -4.10 15.99
N LYS A 9 1.57 -3.22 15.70
CA LYS A 9 0.21 -3.62 15.34
C LYS A 9 0.11 -3.90 13.84
N THR A 10 -0.31 -5.12 13.51
CA THR A 10 -0.63 -5.49 12.13
C THR A 10 -2.03 -5.03 11.75
N ILE A 11 -2.16 -4.42 10.58
CA ILE A 11 -3.43 -3.99 9.98
C ILE A 11 -3.62 -4.64 8.61
N LYS A 12 -4.90 -4.83 8.22
CA LYS A 12 -5.29 -5.28 6.88
C LYS A 12 -5.62 -4.06 6.03
N CYS A 13 -4.95 -3.92 4.89
CA CYS A 13 -5.08 -2.79 3.98
C CYS A 13 -5.59 -3.22 2.62
N LEU A 14 -6.34 -2.33 1.96
CA LEU A 14 -6.81 -2.49 0.60
C LEU A 14 -6.33 -1.31 -0.25
N TYR A 15 -5.77 -1.63 -1.41
CA TYR A 15 -5.47 -0.68 -2.47
C TYR A 15 -6.16 -1.13 -3.76
N ILE A 16 -6.86 -0.22 -4.44
CA ILE A 16 -7.43 -0.45 -5.77
C ILE A 16 -6.67 0.43 -6.76
N ASN A 17 -6.13 -0.20 -7.80
CA ASN A 17 -5.52 0.52 -8.89
C ASN A 17 -6.59 1.06 -9.84
N CYS A 18 -7.04 2.29 -9.62
CA CYS A 18 -7.96 3.01 -10.51
C CYS A 18 -7.43 3.30 -11.90
N THR A 19 -6.11 3.25 -12.06
CA THR A 19 -5.49 3.73 -13.28
C THR A 19 -5.68 2.71 -14.39
N GLU A 20 -5.61 3.17 -15.64
CA GLU A 20 -5.60 2.29 -16.82
C GLU A 20 -4.22 1.65 -17.06
N ARG A 21 -3.33 1.68 -16.06
CA ARG A 21 -1.93 1.26 -16.18
C ARG A 21 -1.54 0.34 -15.04
N ILE A 22 -0.43 -0.36 -15.23
CA ILE A 22 0.16 -1.17 -14.16
C ILE A 22 0.73 -0.22 -13.10
N ALA A 23 0.43 -0.52 -11.84
CA ALA A 23 1.08 0.09 -10.68
C ALA A 23 2.04 -0.91 -10.04
N ILE A 24 3.19 -0.43 -9.57
CA ILE A 24 4.05 -1.16 -8.65
C ILE A 24 3.92 -0.52 -7.30
N LEU A 25 3.52 -1.32 -6.34
CA LEU A 25 3.40 -0.95 -4.94
C LEU A 25 4.66 -1.35 -4.21
N LYS A 26 5.22 -0.43 -3.43
CA LYS A 26 6.29 -0.72 -2.48
C LYS A 26 5.77 -0.43 -1.08
N ILE A 27 5.68 -1.47 -0.26
CA ILE A 27 5.28 -1.37 1.14
C ILE A 27 6.57 -1.29 1.95
N ASP A 28 6.84 -0.14 2.58
CA ASP A 28 8.03 0.08 3.41
C ASP A 28 7.66 0.09 4.89
N PHE A 29 8.41 -0.66 5.68
CA PHE A 29 8.33 -0.65 7.14
C PHE A 29 9.74 -0.80 7.74
N MET A 30 10.20 0.24 8.44
CA MET A 30 11.49 0.26 9.16
C MET A 30 12.69 -0.21 8.32
N GLY A 31 12.74 0.15 7.03
CA GLY A 31 13.84 -0.19 6.13
C GLY A 31 13.79 -1.62 5.57
N GLN A 32 12.73 -2.38 5.84
CA GLN A 32 12.36 -3.56 5.08
C GLN A 32 11.25 -3.19 4.10
N TRP A 33 11.33 -3.68 2.86
CA TRP A 33 10.29 -3.41 1.87
C TRP A 33 9.90 -4.63 1.04
N LEU A 34 8.67 -4.57 0.54
CA LEU A 34 8.09 -5.56 -0.36
C LEU A 34 7.50 -4.86 -1.57
N GLU A 35 7.82 -5.36 -2.76
CA GLU A 35 7.27 -4.85 -4.02
C GLU A 35 6.21 -5.78 -4.60
N ARG A 36 5.14 -5.20 -5.13
CA ARG A 36 4.00 -5.92 -5.71
C ARG A 36 3.48 -5.21 -6.96
N VAL A 37 3.20 -5.97 -7.99
CA VAL A 37 2.59 -5.46 -9.23
C VAL A 37 1.08 -5.58 -9.13
N VAL A 38 0.36 -4.51 -9.45
CA VAL A 38 -1.10 -4.46 -9.50
C VAL A 38 -1.52 -4.00 -10.88
N GLU A 39 -2.29 -4.84 -11.56
CA GLU A 39 -2.84 -4.53 -12.89
C GLU A 39 -3.87 -3.39 -12.83
N ALA A 40 -4.11 -2.77 -13.98
CA ALA A 40 -5.14 -1.76 -14.13
C ALA A 40 -6.52 -2.27 -13.67
N GLY A 41 -7.21 -1.48 -12.85
CA GLY A 41 -8.54 -1.81 -12.32
C GLY A 41 -8.59 -2.96 -11.31
N LYS A 42 -7.43 -3.45 -10.83
CA LYS A 42 -7.38 -4.54 -9.83
C LYS A 42 -7.14 -4.03 -8.43
N GLU A 43 -7.64 -4.80 -7.47
CA GLU A 43 -7.40 -4.60 -6.05
C GLU A 43 -6.24 -5.45 -5.54
N TYR A 44 -5.58 -4.96 -4.49
CA TYR A 44 -4.54 -5.64 -3.77
C TYR A 44 -4.81 -5.53 -2.26
N LEU A 45 -5.11 -6.69 -1.67
CA LEU A 45 -5.29 -6.84 -0.23
C LEU A 45 -3.97 -7.31 0.39
N PHE A 46 -3.52 -6.66 1.45
CA PHE A 46 -2.26 -7.00 2.12
C PHE A 46 -2.31 -6.72 3.62
N GLU A 47 -1.42 -7.37 4.35
CA GLU A 47 -1.19 -7.12 5.77
C GLU A 47 0.14 -6.40 5.95
N THR A 48 0.15 -5.37 6.80
CA THR A 48 1.35 -4.60 7.08
C THR A 48 1.28 -3.95 8.46
N HIS A 49 2.36 -3.30 8.85
CA HIS A 49 2.41 -2.51 10.07
C HIS A 49 1.57 -1.22 9.98
N GLU A 50 0.99 -0.76 11.09
CA GLU A 50 0.21 0.49 11.10
C GLU A 50 1.00 1.74 10.71
N ASP A 51 2.31 1.76 11.01
CA ASP A 51 3.24 2.84 10.65
C ASP A 51 3.88 2.67 9.27
N ALA A 52 3.51 1.63 8.50
CA ALA A 52 4.04 1.41 7.16
C ALA A 52 3.52 2.44 6.16
N TYR A 53 4.28 2.66 5.08
CA TYR A 53 3.88 3.48 3.95
C TYR A 53 3.74 2.63 2.69
N LEU A 54 2.72 2.92 1.90
CA LEU A 54 2.53 2.41 0.56
C LEU A 54 3.01 3.45 -0.45
N GLU A 55 4.14 3.19 -1.09
CA GLU A 55 4.63 3.94 -2.24
C GLU A 55 4.04 3.34 -3.52
N ILE A 56 3.42 4.18 -4.34
CA ILE A 56 2.74 3.77 -5.56
C ILE A 56 3.52 4.32 -6.75
N TYR A 57 4.07 3.44 -7.56
CA TYR A 57 4.78 3.79 -8.79
C TYR A 57 3.92 3.42 -9.99
N THR A 58 3.62 4.39 -10.85
CA THR A 58 2.87 4.15 -12.09
C THR A 58 3.79 4.25 -13.29
N SER A 59 3.55 3.43 -14.31
CA SER A 59 4.25 3.57 -15.58
C SER A 59 3.68 4.76 -16.36
N GLU A 60 4.51 5.76 -16.60
CA GLU A 60 4.33 6.67 -17.73
C GLU A 60 5.11 6.19 -18.94
N ILE A 61 4.73 6.65 -20.13
CA ILE A 61 5.32 6.20 -21.39
C ILE A 61 6.84 6.41 -21.30
N SER A 62 7.59 5.32 -21.07
CA SER A 62 9.05 5.20 -20.86
C SER A 62 9.65 5.36 -19.45
N THR A 63 8.89 5.71 -18.41
CA THR A 63 9.44 5.89 -17.05
C THR A 63 8.51 5.38 -15.95
N MET A 64 9.08 4.85 -14.86
CA MET A 64 8.37 4.62 -13.61
C MET A 64 8.64 5.77 -12.65
N ILE A 65 7.58 6.48 -12.26
CA ILE A 65 7.65 7.62 -11.36
C ILE A 65 6.86 7.30 -10.10
N LEU A 66 7.38 7.69 -8.93
CA LEU A 66 6.62 7.66 -7.69
C LEU A 66 5.42 8.61 -7.82
N SER A 67 4.23 8.03 -7.95
CA SER A 67 2.99 8.75 -8.11
C SER A 67 2.47 9.25 -6.77
N ASP A 68 2.51 8.40 -5.74
CA ASP A 68 1.96 8.74 -4.43
C ASP A 68 2.65 7.94 -3.31
N ARG A 69 2.57 8.46 -2.09
CA ARG A 69 3.03 7.82 -0.86
C ARG A 69 1.96 7.98 0.22
N VAL A 70 1.27 6.88 0.51
CA VAL A 70 0.10 6.87 1.40
C VAL A 70 0.44 6.12 2.69
N ALA A 71 -0.01 6.61 3.84
CA ALA A 71 0.15 5.86 5.10
C ALA A 71 -0.80 4.66 5.12
N CYS A 72 -0.32 3.47 5.48
CA CYS A 72 -1.13 2.25 5.45
C CYS A 72 -2.32 2.30 6.44
N SER A 73 -2.18 3.08 7.53
CA SER A 73 -3.27 3.40 8.45
C SER A 73 -4.48 4.09 7.77
N GLN A 74 -4.29 4.73 6.61
CA GLN A 74 -5.37 5.30 5.81
C GLN A 74 -6.07 4.27 4.93
N LEU A 75 -5.39 3.16 4.61
CA LEU A 75 -5.84 2.12 3.69
C LEU A 75 -6.51 0.93 4.39
N VAL A 76 -6.83 1.04 5.69
CA VAL A 76 -7.38 -0.06 6.48
C VAL A 76 -8.70 -0.55 5.89
N LEU A 77 -8.83 -1.87 5.69
CA LEU A 77 -9.98 -2.50 5.03
C LEU A 77 -11.33 -2.08 5.65
N SER A 78 -11.39 -1.95 6.98
CA SER A 78 -12.60 -1.55 7.70
C SER A 78 -13.08 -0.14 7.38
N LYS A 79 -12.25 0.70 6.75
CA LYS A 79 -12.64 2.03 6.27
C LYS A 79 -13.39 1.96 4.94
N TYR A 80 -13.29 0.86 4.20
CA TYR A 80 -14.08 0.63 3.00
C TYR A 80 -15.39 -0.07 3.40
N THR A 81 -16.47 0.69 3.37
CA THR A 81 -17.83 0.13 3.42
C THR A 81 -18.27 -0.15 1.99
N SER A 82 -19.24 -1.06 1.82
CA SER A 82 -19.68 -1.70 0.57
C SER A 82 -20.11 -0.77 -0.58
N GLU A 83 -19.97 0.54 -0.41
CA GLU A 83 -20.24 1.59 -1.40
C GLU A 83 -19.05 2.57 -1.38
N ILE A 84 -18.39 2.67 -2.53
CA ILE A 84 -17.29 3.57 -2.92
C ILE A 84 -15.92 2.89 -3.12
N ALA A 85 -15.62 2.84 -4.42
CA ALA A 85 -14.33 2.69 -5.04
C ALA A 85 -13.27 3.55 -4.36
N GLN A 86 -12.10 2.97 -4.10
CA GLN A 86 -10.90 3.76 -4.39
C GLN A 86 -10.97 3.98 -5.90
N CYS A 87 -11.57 5.13 -6.28
CA CYS A 87 -11.56 6.02 -7.44
C CYS A 87 -12.65 7.09 -7.15
#